data_AF-A0A3P5XGC6-F1
#
_entry.id   AF-A0A3P5XGC6-F1
#
_cell.length_a   1.000
_cell.length_b   1.000
_cell.length_c   1.000
_cell.angle_alpha   90.00
_cell.angle_beta   90.00
_cell.angle_gamma   90.00
#
_symmetry.space_group_name_H-M   'P 1'
#
loop_
_entity.id
_entity.type
_entity.pdbx_description
1 polymer ?
#
loop_
_entity_poly.entity_id
_entity_poly.type
_entity_poly.pdbx_seq_one_letter_code
_entity_poly.pdbx_strand_id
1 'polypeptide(L)'
;MDGLRHLNERIAGLDAEIARRAREDELARRLMTIPGIGPLIATALATLAPPPEHFRRARDFAAWLGLTPRQHSTGGKQPLGTTTRMGKRSLRRLLILGANSVVIKRSTNPMAQPGTWLGGLLTRKPGMLARVALANKMPRIVWVLMARGGVYRAPVAAA
;
A
#
# COMPACT_ATOMS: atom_id res chain seq x y z
N MET A 1 -11.34 12.66 -32.47
CA MET A 1 -10.67 13.18 -31.24
C MET A 1 -11.64 13.30 -30.06
N ASP A 2 -12.96 13.36 -30.30
CA ASP A 2 -13.98 13.62 -29.28
C ASP A 2 -14.24 12.43 -28.33
N GLY A 3 -14.09 11.18 -28.80
CA GLY A 3 -14.28 9.99 -27.96
C GLY A 3 -13.29 9.87 -26.80
N LEU A 4 -12.01 10.22 -27.02
CA LEU A 4 -10.99 10.22 -25.96
C LEU A 4 -11.27 11.30 -24.91
N ARG A 5 -11.73 12.48 -25.35
CA ARG A 5 -12.11 13.57 -24.45
C ARG A 5 -13.28 13.16 -23.56
N HIS A 6 -14.33 12.60 -24.16
CA HIS A 6 -15.50 12.12 -23.42
C HIS A 6 -15.14 11.04 -22.38
N LEU A 7 -14.27 10.09 -22.72
CA LEU A 7 -13.82 9.08 -21.76
C LEU A 7 -13.00 9.69 -20.62
N ASN A 8 -12.14 10.67 -20.89
CA ASN A 8 -11.38 11.36 -19.86
C ASN A 8 -12.29 12.16 -18.91
N GLU A 9 -13.33 12.82 -19.42
CA GLU A 9 -14.33 13.51 -18.60
C GLU A 9 -15.09 12.53 -17.70
N ARG A 10 -15.47 11.36 -18.22
CA ARG A 10 -16.11 10.31 -17.42
C ARG A 10 -15.19 9.75 -16.34
N ILE A 11 -13.91 9.53 -16.65
CA ILE A 11 -12.91 9.10 -15.67
C ILE A 11 -12.77 10.15 -14.56
N ALA A 12 -12.65 11.43 -14.93
CA ALA A 12 -12.54 12.51 -13.96
C ALA A 12 -13.77 12.61 -13.04
N GLY A 13 -14.97 12.44 -13.59
CA GLY A 13 -16.21 12.38 -12.80
C GLY A 13 -16.22 11.22 -11.79
N LEU A 14 -15.79 10.02 -12.22
CA LEU A 14 -15.68 8.86 -11.34
C LEU A 14 -14.60 9.04 -10.27
N ASP A 15 -13.44 9.61 -10.62
CA ASP A 15 -12.38 9.90 -9.66
C ASP A 15 -12.84 10.91 -8.59
N ALA A 16 -13.60 11.93 -8.98
CA ALA A 16 -14.18 12.90 -8.06
C ALA A 16 -15.17 12.23 -7.08
N GLU A 17 -16.01 11.32 -7.59
CA GLU A 17 -16.96 10.57 -6.76
C GLU A 17 -16.25 9.60 -5.80
N ILE A 18 -15.21 8.91 -6.27
CA ILE A 18 -14.35 8.06 -5.40
C ILE A 18 -13.72 8.93 -4.30
N ALA A 19 -13.19 10.10 -4.66
CA ALA A 19 -12.58 11.02 -3.70
C ALA A 19 -13.59 11.54 -2.66
N ARG A 20 -14.82 11.84 -3.07
CA ARG A 20 -15.91 12.25 -2.18
C ARG A 20 -16.24 11.14 -1.19
N ARG A 21 -16.52 9.93 -1.68
CA ARG A 21 -16.82 8.77 -0.82
C ARG A 21 -15.68 8.42 0.14
N ALA A 22 -14.44 8.49 -0.33
CA ALA A 22 -13.26 8.25 0.52
C ALA A 22 -13.13 9.26 1.67
N ARG A 23 -13.60 10.50 1.48
CA ARG A 23 -13.63 11.52 2.54
C ARG A 23 -14.77 11.32 3.52
N GLU A 24 -15.85 10.66 3.13
CA GLU A 24 -17.00 10.38 4.00
C GLU A 24 -16.78 9.12 4.86
N ASP A 25 -16.02 8.15 4.36
CA ASP A 25 -15.64 6.93 5.08
C ASP A 25 -14.48 7.18 6.05
N GLU A 26 -14.72 6.95 7.35
CA GLU A 26 -13.74 7.17 8.42
C GLU A 26 -12.50 6.27 8.29
N LEU A 27 -12.67 5.00 7.89
CA LEU A 27 -11.53 4.11 7.68
C LEU A 27 -10.71 4.58 6.48
N ALA A 28 -11.35 4.93 5.37
CA ALA A 28 -10.67 5.44 4.19
C ALA A 28 -9.90 6.73 4.49
N ARG A 29 -10.48 7.68 5.24
CA ARG A 29 -9.78 8.88 5.72
C ARG A 29 -8.49 8.55 6.46
N ARG A 30 -8.55 7.62 7.43
CA ARG A 30 -7.37 7.19 8.19
C ARG A 30 -6.34 6.53 7.29
N LEU A 31 -6.75 5.65 6.39
CA LEU A 31 -5.84 4.95 5.47
C LEU A 31 -5.15 5.93 4.50
N MET A 32 -5.82 6.99 4.06
CA MET A 32 -5.24 8.03 3.21
C MET A 32 -4.10 8.83 3.87
N THR A 33 -3.95 8.75 5.20
CA THR A 33 -2.79 9.36 5.89
C THR A 33 -1.48 8.61 5.63
N ILE A 34 -1.56 7.36 5.13
CA ILE A 34 -0.38 6.55 4.78
C ILE A 34 0.17 7.04 3.44
N PRO A 35 1.45 7.47 3.36
CA PRO A 35 2.03 7.91 2.10
C PRO A 35 1.97 6.80 1.04
N GLY A 36 1.43 7.13 -0.13
CA GLY A 36 1.18 6.19 -1.21
C GLY A 36 -0.22 5.58 -1.21
N ILE A 37 -1.08 5.86 -0.22
CA ILE A 37 -2.50 5.47 -0.23
C ILE A 37 -3.34 6.70 -0.54
N GLY A 38 -3.85 6.78 -1.76
CA GLY A 38 -4.83 7.79 -2.17
C GLY A 38 -6.28 7.28 -2.07
N PRO A 39 -7.28 8.11 -2.44
CA PRO A 39 -8.70 7.78 -2.32
C PRO A 39 -9.08 6.42 -2.93
N LEU A 40 -8.59 6.13 -4.15
CA LEU A 40 -8.87 4.86 -4.82
C LEU A 40 -8.37 3.65 -4.02
N ILE A 41 -7.16 3.73 -3.47
CA ILE A 41 -6.55 2.63 -2.71
C ILE A 41 -7.25 2.49 -1.35
N ALA A 42 -7.54 3.62 -0.70
CA ALA A 42 -8.21 3.66 0.60
C ALA A 42 -9.62 3.08 0.50
N THR A 43 -10.44 3.54 -0.45
CA THR A 43 -11.79 3.00 -0.69
C THR A 43 -11.73 1.52 -1.06
N ALA A 44 -10.81 1.12 -1.94
CA ALA A 44 -10.66 -0.29 -2.29
C ALA A 44 -10.31 -1.15 -1.07
N LEU A 45 -9.44 -0.69 -0.17
CA LEU A 45 -9.12 -1.39 1.06
C LEU A 45 -10.32 -1.45 2.01
N ALA A 46 -10.99 -0.31 2.26
CA ALA A 46 -12.16 -0.24 3.14
C ALA A 46 -13.32 -1.13 2.67
N THR A 47 -13.53 -1.24 1.34
CA THR A 47 -14.61 -2.05 0.77
C THR A 47 -14.24 -3.52 0.61
N LEU A 48 -12.99 -3.84 0.27
CA LEU A 48 -12.62 -5.19 -0.21
C LEU A 48 -11.82 -6.02 0.79
N ALA A 49 -11.20 -5.39 1.80
CA ALA A 49 -10.42 -6.07 2.80
C ALA A 49 -11.35 -6.68 3.87
N PRO A 50 -11.09 -7.92 4.32
CA PRO A 50 -11.79 -8.48 5.47
C PRO A 50 -11.49 -7.65 6.73
N PRO A 51 -12.40 -7.63 7.71
CA PRO A 51 -12.14 -7.07 9.03
C PRO A 51 -10.82 -7.58 9.63
N PRO A 52 -10.04 -6.73 10.31
CA PRO A 52 -8.68 -7.06 10.74
C PRO A 52 -8.61 -8.25 11.71
N GLU A 53 -9.70 -8.57 12.41
CA GLU A 53 -9.85 -9.69 13.34
C GLU A 53 -9.74 -11.06 12.66
N HIS A 54 -9.99 -11.13 11.35
CA HIS A 54 -9.76 -12.35 10.56
C HIS A 54 -8.29 -12.71 10.41
N PHE A 55 -7.37 -11.82 10.79
CA PHE A 55 -5.93 -12.01 10.69
C PHE A 55 -5.30 -11.96 12.08
N ARG A 56 -4.57 -13.01 12.43
CA ARG A 56 -3.88 -13.09 13.72
C ARG A 56 -2.81 -11.99 13.87
N ARG A 57 -2.12 -11.64 12.78
CA ARG A 57 -1.06 -10.63 12.77
C ARG A 57 -1.05 -9.85 11.44
N ALA A 58 -0.51 -8.63 11.46
CA ALA A 58 -0.33 -7.79 10.27
C ALA A 58 0.40 -8.46 9.09
N ARG A 59 1.27 -9.44 9.38
CA ARG A 59 1.98 -10.23 8.36
C ARG A 59 1.03 -11.15 7.58
N ASP A 60 -0.02 -11.64 8.23
CA ASP A 60 -1.00 -12.56 7.64
C ASP A 60 -1.89 -11.78 6.66
N PHE A 61 -2.22 -10.52 6.99
CA PHE A 61 -2.89 -9.60 6.07
C PHE A 61 -2.04 -9.27 4.83
N ALA A 62 -0.74 -9.01 5.02
CA ALA A 62 0.19 -8.80 3.90
C ALA A 62 0.33 -10.05 3.00
N ALA A 63 0.29 -11.25 3.60
CA ALA A 63 0.28 -12.51 2.87
C ALA A 63 -1.04 -12.73 2.11
N TRP A 64 -2.19 -12.38 2.72
CA TRP A 64 -3.51 -12.45 2.07
C TRP A 64 -3.63 -11.48 0.90
N LEU A 65 -2.98 -10.32 0.95
CA LEU A 65 -2.87 -9.41 -0.20
C LEU A 65 -1.92 -9.92 -1.29
N GLY A 66 -1.26 -11.05 -1.07
CA GLY A 66 -0.26 -11.60 -1.98
C GLY A 66 0.93 -10.68 -2.13
N LEU A 67 1.40 -10.03 -1.06
CA LEU A 67 2.61 -9.18 -1.05
C LEU A 67 3.78 -9.82 -0.32
N THR A 68 3.53 -10.93 0.40
CA THR A 68 4.57 -11.72 1.04
C THR A 68 5.01 -12.87 0.12
N PRO A 69 6.32 -13.05 -0.11
CA PRO A 69 6.86 -14.22 -0.81
C PRO A 69 6.40 -15.53 -0.14
N ARG A 70 5.99 -16.52 -0.93
CA ARG A 70 5.50 -17.81 -0.41
C ARG A 70 6.66 -18.55 0.27
N GLN A 71 6.56 -18.80 1.58
CA GLN A 71 7.57 -19.56 2.31
C GLN A 71 7.30 -21.06 2.16
N HIS A 72 8.23 -21.80 1.57
CA HIS A 72 8.26 -23.26 1.62
C HIS A 72 9.35 -23.65 2.61
N SER A 73 8.99 -24.21 3.77
CA SER A 73 9.96 -24.67 4.77
C SER A 73 9.94 -26.19 4.83
N THR A 74 11.01 -26.80 4.34
CA THR A 74 11.37 -28.20 4.60
C THR A 74 12.85 -28.24 4.97
N GLY A 75 13.20 -28.91 6.08
CA GLY A 75 14.59 -29.27 6.42
C GLY A 75 15.62 -28.14 6.53
N GLY A 76 15.36 -27.08 7.31
CA GLY A 76 16.40 -26.12 7.75
C GLY A 76 16.84 -25.04 6.75
N LYS A 77 16.37 -25.06 5.50
CA LYS A 77 16.56 -23.97 4.53
C LYS A 77 15.30 -23.11 4.41
N GLN A 78 15.45 -21.79 4.37
CA GLN A 78 14.35 -20.82 4.20
C GLN A 78 14.39 -20.14 2.82
N PRO A 79 14.13 -20.86 1.70
CA PRO A 79 13.97 -20.20 0.42
C PRO A 79 12.65 -19.40 0.41
N LEU A 80 12.74 -18.09 0.16
CA LEU A 80 11.58 -17.25 -0.15
C LEU A 80 11.12 -17.56 -1.58
N GLY A 81 9.94 -18.18 -1.73
CA GLY A 81 9.34 -18.50 -3.02
C GLY A 81 8.61 -17.32 -3.67
N THR A 82 7.99 -17.55 -4.82
CA THR A 82 7.25 -16.52 -5.57
C THR A 82 6.08 -15.94 -4.77
N THR A 83 5.83 -14.65 -4.97
CA THR A 83 4.69 -13.94 -4.39
C THR A 83 3.37 -14.66 -4.74
N THR A 84 2.60 -15.08 -3.74
CA THR A 84 1.36 -15.83 -3.94
C THR A 84 0.36 -15.03 -4.78
N ARG A 85 -0.39 -15.70 -5.67
CA ARG A 85 -1.55 -15.10 -6.36
C ARG A 85 -2.82 -15.15 -5.49
N MET A 86 -2.69 -15.56 -4.24
CA MET A 86 -3.77 -15.59 -3.27
C MET A 86 -3.92 -14.17 -2.71
N GLY A 87 -5.02 -13.52 -3.06
CA GLY A 87 -5.31 -12.11 -2.79
C GLY A 87 -5.96 -11.45 -3.99
N LYS A 88 -6.81 -10.44 -3.75
CA LYS A 88 -7.41 -9.66 -4.85
C LYS A 88 -6.27 -9.01 -5.64
N ARG A 89 -5.98 -9.52 -6.86
CA ARG A 89 -4.91 -9.05 -7.77
C ARG A 89 -4.90 -7.51 -7.91
N SER A 90 -6.09 -6.91 -7.86
CA SER A 90 -6.31 -5.46 -7.88
C SER A 90 -5.70 -4.76 -6.67
N LEU A 91 -5.91 -5.22 -5.43
CA LEU A 91 -5.36 -4.58 -4.23
C LEU A 91 -3.83 -4.61 -4.21
N ARG A 92 -3.24 -5.74 -4.62
CA ARG A 92 -1.79 -5.85 -4.77
C ARG A 92 -1.25 -4.84 -5.77
N ARG A 93 -1.87 -4.74 -6.95
CA ARG A 93 -1.48 -3.79 -7.99
C ARG A 93 -1.59 -2.36 -7.47
N LEU A 94 -2.69 -2.03 -6.79
CA LEU A 94 -2.92 -0.72 -6.20
C LEU A 94 -1.84 -0.35 -5.18
N LEU A 95 -1.45 -1.27 -4.30
CA LEU A 95 -0.38 -1.03 -3.33
C LEU A 95 1.00 -0.86 -3.98
N ILE A 96 1.30 -1.60 -5.06
CA ILE A 96 2.52 -1.41 -5.84
C ILE A 96 2.52 -0.03 -6.53
N LEU A 97 1.40 0.40 -7.11
CA LEU A 97 1.26 1.73 -7.70
C LEU A 97 1.38 2.84 -6.64
N GLY A 98 0.79 2.62 -5.47
CA GLY A 98 0.92 3.48 -4.30
C GLY A 98 2.39 3.66 -3.87
N ALA A 99 3.10 2.54 -3.71
CA ALA A 99 4.52 2.54 -3.40
C ALA A 99 5.36 3.22 -4.50
N ASN A 100 5.02 3.01 -5.77
CA ASN A 100 5.66 3.69 -6.89
C ASN A 100 5.50 5.22 -6.80
N SER A 101 4.32 5.71 -6.44
CA SER A 101 4.07 7.16 -6.31
C SER A 101 4.95 7.80 -5.23
N VAL A 102 5.17 7.11 -4.11
CA VAL A 102 6.10 7.55 -3.05
C VAL A 102 7.53 7.63 -3.57
N VAL A 103 7.99 6.59 -4.27
CA VAL A 103 9.39 6.51 -4.76
C VAL A 103 9.66 7.52 -5.87
N ILE A 104 8.70 7.76 -6.77
CA ILE A 104 8.83 8.78 -7.83
C ILE A 104 8.86 10.18 -7.21
N LYS A 105 7.99 10.45 -6.23
CA LYS A 105 7.92 11.74 -5.52
C LYS A 105 8.86 11.81 -4.32
N ARG A 106 9.97 11.06 -4.32
CA ARG A 106 10.85 10.91 -3.14
C ARG A 106 11.45 12.22 -2.64
N SER A 107 11.64 13.22 -3.51
CA SER A 107 12.14 14.54 -3.13
C SER A 107 11.18 15.32 -2.24
N THR A 108 9.87 15.08 -2.37
CA THR A 108 8.83 15.79 -1.61
C THR A 108 8.08 14.88 -0.64
N ASN A 109 8.33 13.57 -0.64
CA ASN A 109 7.65 12.61 0.22
C ASN A 109 8.45 12.35 1.51
N PRO A 110 7.93 12.70 2.71
CA PRO A 110 8.64 12.50 3.97
C PRO A 110 9.09 11.06 4.23
N MET A 111 8.31 10.07 3.75
CA MET A 111 8.63 8.66 3.96
C MET A 111 9.85 8.20 3.16
N ALA A 112 10.27 8.93 2.12
CA ALA A 112 11.38 8.59 1.24
C ALA A 112 12.61 9.49 1.45
N GLN A 113 12.57 10.40 2.41
CA GLN A 113 13.68 11.31 2.72
C GLN A 113 14.90 10.57 3.29
N PRO A 114 16.11 11.12 3.16
CA PRO A 114 17.29 10.65 3.88
C PRO A 114 17.02 10.48 5.39
N GLY A 115 17.64 9.48 6.02
CA GLY A 115 17.41 9.14 7.44
C GLY A 115 16.19 8.24 7.69
N THR A 116 15.28 8.07 6.74
CA THR A 116 14.17 7.11 6.86
C THR A 116 14.57 5.71 6.39
N TRP A 117 13.79 4.69 6.80
CA TRP A 117 13.96 3.31 6.32
C TRP A 117 13.94 3.20 4.79
N LEU A 118 13.02 3.90 4.11
CA LEU A 118 12.91 3.85 2.65
C LEU A 118 14.01 4.68 1.98
N GLY A 119 14.34 5.85 2.53
CA GLY A 119 15.48 6.65 2.06
C GLY A 119 16.78 5.83 2.08
N GLY A 120 17.08 5.20 3.21
CA GLY A 120 18.24 4.29 3.33
C GLY A 120 18.13 3.01 2.51
N LEU A 121 16.93 2.59 2.09
CA LEU A 121 16.77 1.48 1.14
C LEU A 121 17.06 1.94 -0.29
N LEU A 122 16.62 3.14 -0.66
CA LEU A 122 16.84 3.76 -1.97
C LEU A 122 18.33 4.09 -2.24
N THR A 123 19.15 4.26 -1.21
CA THR A 123 20.60 4.42 -1.37
C THR A 123 21.32 3.09 -1.64
N ARG A 124 20.78 1.96 -1.17
CA ARG A 124 21.45 0.65 -1.21
C ARG A 124 20.90 -0.32 -2.25
N LYS A 125 19.68 -0.09 -2.76
CA LYS A 125 18.96 -1.03 -3.63
C LYS A 125 18.36 -0.34 -4.85
N PRO A 126 18.25 -1.04 -5.99
CA PRO A 126 17.51 -0.56 -7.16
C PRO A 126 16.08 -0.14 -6.80
N GLY A 127 15.60 0.93 -7.45
CA GLY A 127 14.29 1.51 -7.14
C GLY A 127 13.13 0.53 -7.26
N MET A 128 13.20 -0.47 -8.16
CA MET A 128 12.16 -1.49 -8.26
C MET A 128 12.07 -2.35 -6.98
N LEU A 129 13.21 -2.74 -6.40
CA LEU A 129 13.24 -3.49 -5.15
C LEU A 129 12.72 -2.63 -3.98
N ALA A 130 13.06 -1.34 -3.95
CA ALA A 130 12.54 -0.41 -2.95
C ALA A 130 11.01 -0.26 -3.04
N ARG A 131 10.44 -0.17 -4.26
CA ARG A 131 8.98 -0.13 -4.48
C ARG A 131 8.30 -1.39 -3.97
N VAL A 132 8.82 -2.56 -4.32
CA VAL A 132 8.24 -3.85 -3.88
C VAL A 132 8.33 -4.01 -2.36
N ALA A 133 9.47 -3.65 -1.78
CA ALA A 133 9.66 -3.68 -0.33
C ALA A 133 8.68 -2.74 0.39
N LEU A 134 8.50 -1.51 -0.11
CA LEU A 134 7.52 -0.57 0.42
C LEU A 134 6.10 -1.11 0.29
N ALA A 135 5.73 -1.65 -0.88
CA ALA A 135 4.43 -2.25 -1.11
C ALA A 135 4.15 -3.40 -0.13
N ASN A 136 5.15 -4.20 0.25
CA ASN A 136 5.00 -5.24 1.27
C ASN A 136 4.90 -4.70 2.71
N LYS A 137 5.44 -3.49 2.97
CA LYS A 137 5.34 -2.82 4.27
C LYS A 137 3.98 -2.16 4.48
N MET A 138 3.41 -1.53 3.44
CA MET A 138 2.14 -0.79 3.51
C MET A 138 0.97 -1.58 4.11
N PRO A 139 0.70 -2.85 3.73
CA PRO A 139 -0.33 -3.69 4.35
C PRO A 139 -0.26 -3.77 5.86
N ARG A 140 0.97 -3.79 6.41
CA ARG A 140 1.15 -3.94 7.85
C ARG A 140 0.69 -2.69 8.58
N ILE A 141 0.93 -1.53 7.98
CA ILE A 141 0.47 -0.23 8.48
C ILE A 141 -1.06 -0.15 8.34
N VAL A 142 -1.60 -0.53 7.19
CA VAL A 142 -3.05 -0.61 6.93
C VAL A 142 -3.75 -1.46 7.98
N TRP A 143 -3.26 -2.68 8.23
CA TRP A 143 -3.84 -3.59 9.22
C TRP A 143 -3.83 -3.00 10.63
N VAL A 144 -2.74 -2.32 11.02
CA VAL A 144 -2.66 -1.65 12.32
C VAL A 144 -3.71 -0.53 12.43
N LEU A 145 -3.88 0.30 11.41
CA LEU A 145 -4.90 1.36 11.42
C LEU A 145 -6.33 0.81 11.38
N MET A 146 -6.57 -0.30 10.68
CA MET A 146 -7.85 -1.01 10.71
C MET A 146 -8.14 -1.55 12.11
N ALA A 147 -7.17 -2.23 12.74
CA ALA A 147 -7.37 -2.92 14.01
C ALA A 147 -7.39 -1.99 15.23
N ARG A 148 -6.63 -0.89 15.20
CA ARG A 148 -6.41 0.00 16.35
C ARG A 148 -6.92 1.42 16.15
N GLY A 149 -7.38 1.75 14.93
CA GLY A 149 -7.70 3.11 14.57
C GLY A 149 -6.48 4.03 14.53
N GLY A 150 -6.73 5.34 14.69
CA GLY A 150 -5.72 6.38 14.65
C GLY A 150 -5.31 6.78 13.22
N VAL A 151 -4.25 7.57 13.13
CA VAL A 151 -3.68 8.08 11.88
C VAL A 151 -2.22 7.66 11.75
N TYR A 152 -1.75 7.49 10.52
CA TYR A 152 -0.35 7.21 10.27
C TYR A 152 0.53 8.35 10.78
N ARG A 153 1.54 7.98 11.56
CA ARG A 153 2.63 8.86 11.96
C ARG A 153 3.91 8.30 11.38
N ALA A 154 4.67 9.15 10.70
CA ALA A 154 5.97 8.73 10.19
C ALA A 154 6.85 8.25 11.36
N PRO A 155 7.53 7.10 11.24
CA PRO A 155 8.47 6.67 12.26
C PRO A 155 9.56 7.74 12.39
N VAL A 156 9.80 8.21 13.60
CA VAL A 156 10.91 9.11 13.93
C VAL A 156 12.20 8.41 13.48
N ALA A 157 13.02 9.10 12.70
CA ALA A 157 14.32 8.55 12.29
C ALA A 157 15.10 8.22 13.56
N ALA A 158 15.55 6.97 13.70
CA ALA A 158 16.54 6.65 14.71
C ALA A 158 17.82 7.38 14.32
N ALA A 159 18.32 8.22 15.22
CA ALA A 159 19.57 8.95 15.08
C ALA A 159 20.77 8.01 14.96
#